data_AF-A0A7Z9RZ27-F1
#
_entry.id   AF-A0A7Z9RZ27-F1
#
_cell.length_a   1.000
_cell.length_b   1.000
_cell.length_c   1.000
_cell.angle_alpha   90.00
_cell.angle_beta   90.00
_cell.angle_gamma   90.00
#
_symmetry.space_group_name_H-M   'P 1'
#
loop_
_entity.id
_entity.type
_entity.pdbx_description
1 polymer ?
#
loop_
_entity_poly.entity_id
_entity_poly.type
_entity_poly.pdbx_seq_one_letter_code
_entity_poly.pdbx_strand_id
1 'polypeptide(L)'
;GILIGEKPGQMRRNLALRMKRLLEKHGRKGYLLALEHIGPELIDFYPVDAFVNTACPRIAIDDSVRYAKPLLTPFELEVVLGERKWEEGYQFDEIP
;
A
#
# COMPACT_ATOMS: atom_id res chain seq x y z
N GLY A 1 4.73 4.76 3.85
CA GLY A 1 4.50 5.49 2.59
C GLY A 1 3.39 4.81 1.81
N ILE A 2 2.62 5.54 1.01
CA ILE A 2 1.55 5.00 0.17
C ILE A 2 2.03 5.09 -1.28
N LEU A 3 2.25 3.94 -1.91
CA LEU A 3 2.83 3.82 -3.24
C LEU A 3 1.75 3.94 -4.31
N ILE A 4 1.95 4.80 -5.29
CA ILE A 4 1.10 4.99 -6.47
C ILE A 4 1.92 4.60 -7.71
N GLY A 5 1.42 3.64 -8.49
CA GLY A 5 2.05 3.27 -9.76
C GLY A 5 1.65 4.23 -10.87
N GLU A 6 2.63 4.78 -11.59
CA GLU A 6 2.35 5.70 -12.71
C GLU A 6 2.04 4.99 -14.04
N LYS A 7 2.33 3.68 -14.12
CA LYS A 7 2.04 2.88 -15.32
C LYS A 7 0.54 2.86 -15.63
N PRO A 8 0.15 2.94 -16.92
CA PRO A 8 -1.24 2.76 -17.33
C PRO A 8 -1.82 1.46 -16.78
N GLY A 9 -3.02 1.53 -16.20
CA GLY A 9 -3.68 0.40 -15.54
C GLY A 9 -3.29 0.17 -14.07
N GLN A 10 -2.24 0.82 -13.54
CA GLN A 10 -1.83 0.71 -12.13
C GLN A 10 -2.13 1.97 -11.30
N MET A 11 -2.49 3.08 -11.95
CA MET A 11 -2.67 4.38 -11.31
C MET A 11 -3.98 4.46 -10.52
N ARG A 12 -3.99 3.95 -9.28
CA ARG A 12 -5.15 3.98 -8.37
C ARG A 12 -5.12 5.18 -7.41
N ARG A 13 -4.98 6.40 -7.95
CA ARG A 13 -4.83 7.64 -7.16
C ARG A 13 -5.94 7.84 -6.10
N ASN A 14 -7.19 7.55 -6.45
CA ASN A 14 -8.33 7.69 -5.53
C ASN A 14 -8.23 6.74 -4.34
N LEU A 15 -7.77 5.49 -4.58
CA LEU A 15 -7.52 4.51 -3.53
C LEU A 15 -6.39 4.99 -2.61
N ALA A 16 -5.28 5.48 -3.17
CA ALA A 16 -4.17 6.03 -2.38
C ALA A 16 -4.59 7.21 -1.50
N LEU A 17 -5.41 8.13 -2.03
CA LEU A 17 -5.97 9.23 -1.26
C LEU A 17 -6.90 8.74 -0.14
N ARG A 18 -7.68 7.69 -0.38
CA ARG A 18 -8.51 7.04 0.65
C ARG A 18 -7.63 6.43 1.75
N MET A 19 -6.56 5.71 1.40
CA MET A 19 -5.61 5.14 2.37
C MET A 19 -4.94 6.22 3.22
N LYS A 20 -4.60 7.37 2.60
CA LYS A 20 -4.05 8.52 3.33
C LYS A 20 -5.03 9.05 4.37
N ARG A 21 -6.28 9.31 3.97
CA ARG A 21 -7.33 9.78 4.89
C ARG A 21 -7.59 8.79 6.01
N LEU A 22 -7.53 7.49 5.71
CA LEU A 22 -7.72 6.43 6.70
C LEU A 22 -6.60 6.46 7.75
N LEU A 23 -5.34 6.56 7.33
CA LEU A 23 -4.22 6.73 8.25
C LEU A 23 -4.39 7.97 9.14
N GLU A 24 -4.78 9.10 8.54
CA GLU A 24 -4.98 10.36 9.27
C GLU A 24 -6.11 10.27 10.30
N LYS A 25 -7.22 9.61 9.97
CA LYS A 25 -8.33 9.32 10.90
C LYS A 25 -7.86 8.54 12.13
N HIS A 26 -6.87 7.67 11.97
CA HIS A 26 -6.26 6.87 13.03
C HIS A 26 -5.02 7.53 13.67
N GLY A 27 -4.82 8.83 13.45
CA GLY A 27 -3.70 9.57 14.05
C GLY A 27 -2.32 9.18 13.50
N ARG A 28 -2.25 8.51 12.35
CA ARG A 28 -1.00 8.10 11.68
C ARG A 28 -0.68 9.03 10.51
N LYS A 29 0.61 9.20 10.22
CA LYS A 29 1.08 10.00 9.08
C LYS A 29 1.13 9.15 7.81
N GLY A 30 0.55 9.66 6.73
CA GLY A 30 0.58 9.02 5.40
C GLY A 30 1.21 9.95 4.35
N TYR A 31 2.21 9.47 3.63
CA TYR A 31 2.90 10.18 2.54
C TYR A 31 2.63 9.47 1.22
N LEU A 32 2.18 10.20 0.20
CA LEU A 32 1.96 9.67 -1.14
C LEU A 32 3.28 9.68 -1.90
N LEU A 33 3.65 8.54 -2.50
CA LEU A 33 4.85 8.36 -3.29
C LEU A 33 4.43 7.83 -4.66
N ALA A 34 4.57 8.63 -5.71
CA ALA A 34 4.28 8.20 -7.07
C ALA A 34 5.58 7.75 -7.75
N LEU A 35 5.58 6.55 -8.31
CA LEU A 35 6.72 5.98 -9.02
C LEU A 35 6.24 5.20 -10.25
N GLU A 36 7.02 5.27 -11.32
CA GLU A 36 6.79 4.40 -12.49
C GLU A 36 7.18 2.94 -12.20
N HIS A 37 8.28 2.74 -11.48
CA HIS A 37 8.79 1.43 -11.07
C HIS A 37 8.85 1.35 -9.54
N ILE A 38 8.38 0.24 -8.99
CA ILE A 38 8.39 -0.03 -7.55
C ILE A 38 9.32 -1.21 -7.32
N GLY A 39 10.41 -0.97 -6.62
CA GLY A 39 11.43 -1.95 -6.25
C GLY A 39 12.09 -1.54 -4.94
N PRO A 40 12.66 -2.48 -4.16
CA PRO A 40 13.28 -2.19 -2.87
C PRO A 40 14.36 -1.11 -2.97
N GLU A 41 15.15 -1.12 -4.04
CA GLU A 41 16.19 -0.13 -4.33
C GLU A 41 15.67 1.31 -4.49
N LEU A 42 14.37 1.46 -4.83
CA LEU A 42 13.73 2.75 -5.05
C LEU A 42 12.93 3.25 -3.84
N ILE A 43 12.59 2.37 -2.89
CA ILE A 43 11.70 2.75 -1.79
C ILE A 43 12.26 2.51 -0.39
N ASP A 44 13.18 1.57 -0.19
CA ASP A 44 13.57 1.15 1.17
C ASP A 44 14.27 2.27 1.97
N PHE A 45 14.88 3.24 1.27
CA PHE A 45 15.53 4.40 1.90
C PHE A 45 14.55 5.43 2.49
N TYR A 46 13.26 5.41 2.11
CA TYR A 46 12.32 6.39 2.66
C TYR A 46 12.13 6.19 4.16
N PRO A 47 12.15 7.26 4.98
CA PRO A 47 12.07 7.18 6.44
C PRO A 47 10.61 6.97 6.91
N VAL A 48 10.03 5.83 6.54
CA VAL A 48 8.70 5.38 6.96
C VAL A 48 8.80 3.99 7.59
N ASP A 49 7.83 3.65 8.42
CA ASP A 49 7.81 2.37 9.15
C ASP A 49 7.31 1.20 8.28
N ALA A 50 6.40 1.49 7.35
CA ALA A 50 5.81 0.52 6.44
C ALA A 50 5.33 1.18 5.15
N PHE A 51 5.04 0.37 4.14
CA PHE A 51 4.46 0.78 2.87
C PHE A 51 3.06 0.19 2.68
N VAL A 52 2.23 0.94 1.94
CA VAL A 52 0.93 0.48 1.44
C VAL A 52 0.98 0.55 -0.07
N ASN A 53 0.84 -0.59 -0.73
CA ASN A 53 0.86 -0.70 -2.17
C ASN A 53 -0.53 -0.41 -2.75
N THR A 54 -0.65 0.64 -3.57
CA THR A 54 -1.85 0.89 -4.37
C THR A 54 -1.58 0.78 -5.87
N ALA A 55 -0.43 0.24 -6.26
CA ALA A 55 -0.05 -0.02 -7.65
C ALA A 55 -0.50 -1.43 -8.08
N CYS A 56 0.36 -2.18 -8.78
CA CYS A 56 0.12 -3.59 -9.12
C CYS A 56 -0.09 -4.44 -7.84
N PRO A 57 -1.25 -5.13 -7.68
CA PRO A 57 -1.56 -5.88 -6.46
C PRO A 57 -0.54 -6.97 -6.13
N ARG A 58 0.08 -7.55 -7.15
CA ARG A 58 1.02 -8.67 -7.01
C ARG A 58 2.31 -8.29 -6.27
N ILE A 59 2.73 -7.02 -6.29
CA ILE A 59 4.00 -6.61 -5.66
C ILE A 59 3.97 -6.85 -4.14
N ALA A 60 2.84 -6.54 -3.49
CA ALA A 60 2.70 -6.73 -2.04
C ALA A 60 2.61 -8.20 -1.62
N ILE A 61 2.37 -9.11 -2.56
CA ILE A 61 2.19 -10.54 -2.28
C ILE A 61 3.46 -11.30 -2.73
N ASP A 62 3.80 -11.21 -4.01
CA ASP A 62 4.85 -12.00 -4.67
C ASP A 62 6.26 -11.50 -4.32
N ASP A 63 6.46 -10.19 -4.25
CA ASP A 63 7.78 -9.56 -4.06
C ASP A 63 8.03 -9.11 -2.62
N SER A 64 7.08 -9.32 -1.70
CA SER A 64 7.12 -8.82 -0.32
C SER A 64 8.42 -9.15 0.42
N VAL A 65 8.97 -10.35 0.21
CA VAL A 65 10.21 -10.83 0.84
C VAL A 65 11.47 -10.06 0.45
N ARG A 66 11.41 -9.27 -0.64
CA ARG A 66 12.54 -8.48 -1.14
C ARG A 66 12.66 -7.11 -0.48
N TYR A 67 11.61 -6.64 0.18
CA TYR A 67 11.56 -5.32 0.79
C TYR A 67 12.03 -5.38 2.24
N ALA A 68 12.88 -4.43 2.64
CA ALA A 68 13.36 -4.36 4.02
C ALA A 68 12.26 -3.96 5.03
N LYS A 69 11.17 -3.39 4.54
CA LYS A 69 10.06 -2.86 5.35
C LYS A 69 8.74 -3.53 4.96
N PRO A 70 7.79 -3.67 5.90
CA PRO A 70 6.50 -4.27 5.60
C PRO A 70 5.81 -3.56 4.43
N LEU A 71 5.33 -4.35 3.47
CA LEU A 71 4.59 -3.87 2.30
C LEU A 71 3.20 -4.46 2.32
N LEU A 72 2.21 -3.64 2.64
CA LEU A 72 0.81 -4.04 2.84
C LEU A 72 -0.03 -3.75 1.60
N THR A 73 -1.03 -4.58 1.34
CA THR A 73 -2.17 -4.25 0.48
C THR A 73 -3.12 -3.26 1.18
N PRO A 74 -4.07 -2.65 0.45
CA PRO A 74 -5.09 -1.79 1.04
C PRO A 74 -5.97 -2.51 2.06
N PHE A 75 -6.33 -3.78 1.80
CA PHE A 75 -7.13 -4.59 2.72
C PHE A 75 -6.39 -4.84 4.03
N GLU A 76 -5.13 -5.25 3.95
CA GLU A 76 -4.31 -5.50 5.14
C GLU A 76 -4.10 -4.23 5.97
N LEU A 77 -3.98 -3.06 5.35
CA LEU A 77 -3.96 -1.79 6.08
C LEU A 77 -5.27 -1.57 6.86
N GLU A 78 -6.42 -1.82 6.23
CA GLU A 78 -7.72 -1.70 6.90
C GLU A 78 -7.83 -2.63 8.11
N VAL A 79 -7.30 -3.86 8.00
CA VAL A 79 -7.26 -4.79 9.13
C VAL A 79 -6.32 -4.31 10.23
N VAL A 80 -5.12 -3.84 9.89
CA VAL A 80 -4.15 -3.29 10.85
C VAL A 80 -4.69 -2.06 11.60
N LEU A 81 -5.59 -1.30 10.97
CA LEU A 81 -6.28 -0.15 11.56
C LEU A 81 -7.59 -0.53 12.28
N GLY A 82 -8.00 -1.80 12.26
CA GLY A 82 -9.24 -2.26 12.88
C GLY A 82 -10.52 -1.83 12.15
N GLU A 83 -10.40 -1.39 10.90
CA GLU A 83 -11.55 -1.06 10.03
C GLU A 83 -12.17 -2.32 9.39
N ARG A 84 -11.40 -3.41 9.38
CA ARG A 84 -11.82 -4.76 8.96
C ARG A 84 -11.23 -5.82 9.86
N LYS A 85 -11.75 -7.03 9.74
CA LYS A 85 -11.34 -8.21 10.49
C LYS A 85 -10.92 -9.33 9.54
N TRP A 86 -9.91 -10.11 9.91
CA TRP A 86 -9.47 -11.27 9.12
C TRP A 86 -10.58 -12.32 9.01
N GLU A 87 -11.39 -12.42 10.05
CA GLU A 87 -12.51 -13.36 10.20
C GLU A 87 -13.64 -13.12 9.20
N GLU A 88 -13.71 -11.92 8.60
CA GLU A 88 -14.65 -11.59 7.53
C GLU A 88 -14.21 -12.12 6.16
N GLY A 89 -13.03 -12.78 6.11
CA GLY A 89 -12.43 -13.35 4.90
C GLY A 89 -11.38 -12.42 4.30
N TYR A 90 -10.19 -12.98 4.04
CA TYR A 90 -9.13 -12.25 3.35
C TYR A 90 -9.56 -11.88 1.93
N GLN A 91 -9.44 -10.61 1.56
CA GLN A 91 -9.69 -10.14 0.21
C GLN A 91 -8.38 -9.85 -0.51
N PHE A 92 -8.15 -10.54 -1.62
CA PHE A 92 -7.07 -10.20 -2.53
C PHE A 92 -7.33 -8.83 -3.14
N ASP A 93 -6.25 -8.07 -3.28
CA ASP A 93 -6.30 -6.78 -3.95
C ASP A 93 -6.41 -6.99 -5.47
N GLU A 94 -7.36 -6.32 -6.09
CA GLU A 94 -7.67 -6.46 -7.51
C GLU A 94 -7.80 -5.08 -8.18
N ILE A 95 -7.52 -5.02 -9.48
CA ILE A 95 -7.78 -3.85 -10.31
C ILE A 95 -8.94 -4.21 -11.24
N PRO A 96 -10.11 -3.55 -11.14
CA PRO A 96 -11.24 -3.78 -12.03
C PRO A 96 -11.00 -3.24 -13.44
#